data_AF-A0A4U2E861-F1
#
_entry.id   AF-A0A4U2E861-F1
#
_cell.length_a   1.000
_cell.length_b   1.000
_cell.length_c   1.000
_cell.angle_alpha   90.00
_cell.angle_beta   90.00
_cell.angle_gamma   90.00
#
_symmetry.space_group_name_H-M   'P 1'
#
loop_
_entity.id
_entity.type
_entity.pdbx_description
1 polymer ?
#
loop_
_entity_poly.entity_id
_entity_poly.type
_entity_poly.pdbx_seq_one_letter_code
_entity_poly.pdbx_strand_id
1 'polypeptide(L)'
;MRENLKNFIQGEKQMMISKEISASPDSAQWQSIDWKTVESHVLKLQMRIAKATREGKHGKAKALQWILTHSRSAKLLAVRRVSQNKGSKTSGIDGVIWNT
;
A
#
# COMPACT_ATOMS: atom_id res chain seq x y z
N MET A 1 53.12 -14.76 -21.59
CA MET A 1 52.05 -14.25 -22.48
C MET A 1 50.73 -15.04 -22.31
N ARG A 2 50.25 -15.27 -21.07
CA ARG A 2 49.00 -15.99 -20.77
C ARG A 2 48.28 -15.47 -19.51
N GLU A 3 48.45 -14.18 -19.19
CA GLU A 3 47.76 -13.55 -18.04
C GLU A 3 46.69 -12.54 -18.47
N ASN A 4 46.72 -12.06 -19.71
CA ASN A 4 45.76 -11.05 -20.20
C ASN A 4 44.43 -11.61 -20.73
N LEU A 5 44.28 -12.93 -20.87
CA LEU A 5 43.03 -13.56 -21.32
C LEU A 5 42.07 -13.89 -20.17
N LYS A 6 42.57 -14.00 -18.93
CA LYS A 6 41.71 -14.26 -17.75
C LYS A 6 40.99 -13.00 -17.27
N ASN A 7 41.61 -11.83 -17.46
CA ASN A 7 41.04 -10.54 -17.08
C ASN A 7 39.96 -10.03 -18.06
N PHE A 8 39.95 -10.55 -19.30
CA PHE A 8 38.92 -10.20 -20.29
C PHE A 8 37.59 -10.92 -20.03
N ILE A 9 37.64 -12.20 -19.62
CA ILE A 9 36.43 -12.98 -19.30
C ILE A 9 35.84 -12.63 -17.92
N GLN A 10 36.66 -12.09 -17.00
CA GLN A 10 36.20 -11.60 -15.69
C GLN A 10 35.34 -10.31 -15.82
N GLY A 11 35.48 -9.55 -16.91
CA GLY A 11 34.76 -8.29 -17.14
C GLY A 11 33.36 -8.45 -17.75
N GLU A 12 33.06 -9.60 -18.38
CA GLU A 12 31.79 -9.82 -19.10
C GLU A 12 30.79 -10.72 -18.37
N LYS A 13 31.16 -11.25 -17.19
CA LYS A 13 30.28 -12.12 -16.40
C LYS A 13 30.04 -11.56 -15.00
N GLN A 14 29.24 -10.48 -14.93
CA GLN A 14 28.14 -10.28 -13.96
C GLN A 14 27.70 -8.82 -13.92
N MET A 15 27.02 -8.36 -14.98
CA MET A 15 25.80 -7.58 -14.77
C MET A 15 24.76 -8.54 -14.20
N MET A 16 24.76 -8.71 -12.88
CA MET A 16 23.70 -9.43 -12.17
C MET A 16 23.10 -8.50 -11.14
N ILE A 17 21.88 -8.07 -11.47
CA ILE A 17 20.76 -7.97 -10.55
C ILE A 17 21.03 -6.97 -9.43
N SER A 18 20.60 -5.73 -9.71
CA SER A 18 20.24 -4.76 -8.69
C SER A 18 19.67 -5.48 -7.46
N LYS A 19 20.38 -5.32 -6.33
CA LYS A 19 19.97 -5.61 -4.96
C LYS A 19 18.52 -6.04 -4.91
N GLU A 20 18.33 -7.34 -4.74
CA GLU A 20 17.03 -7.99 -4.62
C GLU A 20 16.05 -7.07 -3.90
N ILE A 21 15.00 -6.66 -4.61
CA ILE A 21 13.71 -6.47 -3.96
C ILE A 21 13.34 -7.89 -3.53
N SER A 22 13.95 -8.37 -2.45
CA SER A 22 13.50 -9.57 -1.78
C SER A 22 12.09 -9.21 -1.37
N ALA A 23 11.10 -9.75 -2.10
CA ALA A 23 9.72 -9.75 -1.67
C ALA A 23 9.71 -10.56 -0.37
N SER A 24 10.02 -9.89 0.74
CA SER A 24 9.64 -10.35 2.07
C SER A 24 8.17 -10.74 1.94
N PRO A 25 7.74 -11.89 2.48
CA PRO A 25 6.39 -12.37 2.24
C PRO A 25 5.43 -11.23 2.58
N ASP A 26 4.74 -10.69 1.58
CA ASP A 26 3.88 -9.50 1.70
C ASP A 26 2.86 -9.68 2.84
N SER A 27 2.53 -10.94 3.14
CA SER A 27 1.71 -11.37 4.27
C SER A 27 2.27 -10.94 5.64
N ALA A 28 3.58 -11.01 5.87
CA ALA A 28 4.20 -10.61 7.12
C ALA A 28 4.07 -9.09 7.33
N GLN A 29 4.24 -8.30 6.27
CA GLN A 29 4.06 -6.85 6.35
C GLN A 29 2.58 -6.50 6.58
N TRP A 30 1.64 -7.17 5.92
CA TRP A 30 0.20 -6.97 6.12
C TRP A 30 -0.29 -7.30 7.54
N GLN A 31 0.21 -8.40 8.12
CA GLN A 31 -0.11 -8.80 9.50
C GLN A 31 0.55 -7.89 10.54
N SER A 32 1.70 -7.29 10.23
CA SER A 32 2.41 -6.38 11.13
C SER A 32 1.78 -4.98 11.28
N ILE A 33 0.80 -4.62 10.44
CA ILE A 33 0.13 -3.32 10.50
C ILE A 33 -0.72 -3.23 11.78
N ASP A 34 -0.49 -2.19 12.59
CA ASP A 34 -1.40 -1.83 13.67
C ASP A 34 -2.68 -1.20 13.12
N TRP A 35 -3.65 -2.07 12.88
CA TRP A 35 -4.97 -1.73 12.37
C TRP A 35 -5.77 -0.82 13.28
N LYS A 36 -5.61 -0.91 14.61
CA LYS A 36 -6.33 -0.05 15.57
C LYS A 36 -5.87 1.39 15.41
N THR A 37 -4.56 1.61 15.27
CA THR A 37 -4.01 2.94 15.03
C THR A 37 -4.48 3.51 13.70
N VAL A 38 -4.46 2.71 12.63
CA VAL A 38 -4.96 3.10 11.30
C VAL A 38 -6.43 3.54 11.34
N GLU A 39 -7.29 2.73 11.95
CA GLU A 39 -8.72 3.02 12.10
C GLU A 39 -8.95 4.28 12.93
N SER A 40 -8.23 4.43 14.05
CA SER A 40 -8.36 5.61 14.91
C SER A 40 -8.00 6.92 14.20
N HIS A 41 -6.97 6.89 13.34
CA HIS A 41 -6.55 8.06 12.56
C HIS A 41 -7.61 8.46 11.55
N VAL A 42 -8.19 7.49 10.84
CA VAL A 42 -9.28 7.74 9.88
C VAL A 42 -10.51 8.28 10.59
N LEU A 43 -10.90 7.67 11.72
CA LEU A 43 -12.06 8.10 12.50
C LEU A 43 -11.92 9.54 13.01
N LYS A 44 -10.73 9.92 13.50
CA LYS A 44 -10.45 11.30 13.93
C LYS A 44 -10.64 12.30 12.80
N LEU A 45 -10.19 11.98 11.58
CA LEU A 45 -10.38 12.85 10.41
C LEU A 45 -11.86 12.95 10.03
N GLN A 46 -12.59 11.83 9.99
CA GLN A 46 -14.02 11.81 9.70
C GLN A 46 -14.83 12.64 10.71
N MET A 47 -14.54 12.49 12.00
CA MET A 47 -15.14 13.29 13.07
C MET A 47 -14.88 14.79 12.89
N ARG A 48 -13.66 15.17 12.50
CA ARG A 48 -13.29 16.57 12.23
C ARG A 48 -14.03 17.11 11.00
N ILE A 49 -14.21 16.31 9.96
CA ILE A 49 -15.00 16.68 8.78
C ILE A 49 -16.46 16.91 9.21
N ALA A 50 -17.07 15.97 9.93
CA ALA A 50 -18.44 16.09 10.41
C ALA A 50 -18.64 17.36 11.26
N LYS A 51 -17.70 17.63 12.18
CA LYS A 51 -17.71 18.85 13.00
C LYS A 51 -17.59 20.12 12.14
N ALA A 52 -16.65 20.16 11.20
CA ALA A 52 -16.47 21.32 10.32
C ALA A 52 -17.69 21.59 9.43
N THR A 53 -18.32 20.53 8.91
CA THR A 53 -19.55 20.63 8.11
C THR A 53 -20.71 21.16 8.96
N ARG A 54 -20.89 20.65 10.18
CA ARG A 54 -21.93 21.11 11.11
C ARG A 54 -21.76 22.59 11.51
N GLU A 55 -20.52 23.06 11.63
CA GLU A 55 -20.20 24.46 11.93
C GLU A 55 -20.26 25.39 10.69
N GLY A 56 -20.67 24.89 9.51
CA GLY A 56 -20.71 25.68 8.26
C GLY A 56 -19.33 26.02 7.67
N LYS A 57 -18.25 25.42 8.19
CA LYS A 57 -16.86 25.69 7.77
C LYS A 57 -16.47 24.85 6.57
N HIS A 58 -17.12 25.09 5.43
CA HIS A 58 -16.96 24.28 4.21
C HIS A 58 -15.53 24.24 3.68
N GLY A 59 -14.77 25.35 3.73
CA GLY A 59 -13.36 25.36 3.32
C GLY A 59 -12.49 24.42 4.15
N LYS A 60 -12.72 24.37 5.47
CA LYS A 60 -12.04 23.45 6.39
C LYS A 60 -12.44 22.00 6.13
N ALA A 61 -13.72 21.74 5.85
CA ALA A 61 -14.20 20.41 5.48
C ALA A 61 -13.51 19.90 4.21
N LYS A 62 -13.41 20.73 3.16
CA LYS A 62 -12.70 20.40 1.91
C LYS A 62 -11.21 20.08 2.14
N ALA A 63 -10.52 20.90 2.94
CA ALA A 63 -9.12 20.63 3.28
C ALA A 63 -8.94 19.31 4.03
N LEU A 64 -9.82 19.01 5.00
CA LEU A 64 -9.78 17.75 5.75
C LEU A 64 -10.12 16.53 4.87
N GLN A 65 -11.04 16.67 3.93
CA GLN A 65 -11.33 15.64 2.93
C GLN A 65 -10.12 15.36 2.05
N TRP A 66 -9.42 16.41 1.60
CA TRP A 66 -8.19 16.26 0.84
C TRP A 66 -7.11 15.52 1.65
N ILE A 67 -6.91 15.86 2.93
CA ILE A 67 -6.00 15.13 3.81
C ILE A 67 -6.41 13.66 3.93
N LEU A 68 -7.71 13.38 4.07
CA LEU A 68 -8.23 12.01 4.20
C LEU A 68 -7.95 11.18 2.94
N THR A 69 -8.19 11.71 1.75
CA THR A 69 -7.97 10.98 0.48
C THR A 69 -6.50 10.69 0.20
N HIS A 70 -5.60 11.56 0.65
CA HIS A 70 -4.16 11.40 0.46
C HIS A 70 -3.47 10.61 1.59
N SER A 71 -4.19 10.29 2.67
CA SER A 71 -3.64 9.58 3.83
C SER A 71 -3.32 8.11 3.54
N ARG A 72 -2.12 7.67 3.93
CA ARG A 72 -1.72 6.24 3.88
C ARG A 72 -2.63 5.36 4.71
N SER A 73 -3.01 5.81 5.91
CA SER A 73 -3.93 5.07 6.80
C SER A 73 -5.30 4.86 6.15
N ALA A 74 -5.83 5.88 5.46
CA ALA A 74 -7.10 5.76 4.75
C ALA A 74 -7.02 4.76 3.58
N LYS A 75 -5.92 4.81 2.80
CA LYS A 75 -5.68 3.86 1.71
C LYS A 75 -5.56 2.41 2.23
N LEU A 76 -4.79 2.18 3.29
CA LEU A 76 -4.66 0.85 3.91
C LEU A 76 -6.00 0.31 4.39
N LEU A 77 -6.80 1.15 5.06
CA LEU A 77 -8.12 0.74 5.53
C LEU A 77 -9.07 0.41 4.37
N ALA A 78 -9.00 1.15 3.26
CA ALA A 78 -9.79 0.88 2.07
C ALA A 78 -9.43 -0.48 1.43
N VAL A 79 -8.12 -0.76 1.25
CA VAL A 79 -7.63 -2.05 0.72
C VAL A 79 -8.08 -3.20 1.61
N ARG A 80 -7.94 -3.05 2.95
CA ARG A 80 -8.40 -4.07 3.90
C ARG A 80 -9.90 -4.31 3.80
N ARG A 81 -10.70 -3.24 3.68
CA ARG A 81 -12.15 -3.34 3.57
C ARG A 81 -12.58 -4.12 2.33
N VAL A 82 -11.95 -3.86 1.17
CA VAL A 82 -12.26 -4.57 -0.08
C VAL A 82 -11.79 -6.01 -0.03
N SER A 83 -10.57 -6.25 0.48
CA SER A 83 -10.00 -7.59 0.62
C SER A 83 -10.81 -8.48 1.56
N GLN A 84 -11.33 -7.93 2.67
CA GLN A 84 -12.11 -8.67 3.65
C GLN A 84 -13.62 -8.66 3.38
N ASN A 85 -14.08 -8.05 2.28
CA ASN A 85 -15.51 -7.98 1.98
C ASN A 85 -16.06 -9.35 1.56
N LYS A 86 -17.34 -9.61 1.85
CA LYS A 86 -18.04 -10.85 1.49
C LYS A 86 -18.05 -11.12 -0.03
N GLY A 87 -17.94 -10.07 -0.84
CA GLY A 87 -17.82 -10.12 -2.30
C GLY A 87 -16.40 -10.33 -2.85
N SER A 88 -15.38 -10.50 -2.00
CA SER A 88 -14.01 -10.87 -2.43
C SER A 88 -13.96 -12.20 -3.19
N LYS A 89 -14.96 -13.06 -2.94
CA LYS A 89 -15.11 -14.38 -3.57
C LYS A 89 -15.99 -14.38 -4.82
N THR A 90 -16.56 -13.24 -5.20
CA THR A 90 -17.30 -13.10 -6.46
C THR A 90 -16.31 -12.73 -7.55
N SER A 91 -16.26 -13.53 -8.61
CA SER A 91 -15.42 -13.28 -9.78
C SER A 91 -15.72 -11.89 -10.34
N GLY A 92 -14.66 -11.11 -10.59
CA GLY A 92 -14.76 -9.86 -11.31
C GLY A 92 -15.12 -10.07 -12.78
N ILE A 93 -15.12 -8.98 -13.55
CA ILE A 93 -15.36 -9.01 -15.02
C ILE A 93 -14.25 -9.83 -15.72
N ASP A 94 -13.08 -9.92 -15.11
CA ASP A 94 -11.94 -10.75 -15.50
C ASP A 94 -12.12 -12.24 -15.17
N GLY A 95 -13.19 -12.63 -14.47
CA GLY A 95 -13.51 -14.02 -14.15
C GLY A 95 -12.62 -14.65 -13.07
N VAL A 96 -11.68 -13.90 -12.50
CA VAL A 96 -10.73 -14.41 -11.50
C VAL A 96 -11.28 -14.22 -10.09
N ILE A 97 -11.30 -15.30 -9.31
CA ILE A 97 -11.64 -15.27 -7.88
C ILE A 97 -10.35 -15.29 -7.07
N TRP A 98 -10.21 -14.38 -6.11
CA TRP A 98 -9.13 -14.44 -5.13
C TRP A 98 -9.41 -15.57 -4.13
N ASN A 99 -8.81 -16.73 -4.39
CA ASN A 99 -8.74 -17.81 -3.43
C ASN A 99 -7.53 -17.58 -2.52
N THR A 100 -7.79 -17.35 -1.24
CA THR A 100 -6.77 -17.37 -0.18
C THR A 100 -6.21 -18.78 -0.01
#